data_AF-A0A7K1D0P3-F1
#
_entry.id   AF-A0A7K1D0P3-F1
#
_cell.length_a   1.000
_cell.length_b   1.000
_cell.length_c   1.000
_cell.angle_alpha   90.00
_cell.angle_beta   90.00
_cell.angle_gamma   90.00
#
_symmetry.space_group_name_H-M   'P 1'
#
loop_
_entity.id
_entity.type
_entity.pdbx_description
1 polymer ?
#
loop_
_entity_poly.entity_id
_entity_poly.type
_entity_poly.pdbx_seq_one_letter_code
_entity_poly.pdbx_strand_id
1 'polypeptide(L)'
;MAHDTREDIDLLDGEWYAQQPYEQWEWMRENAPVYWDEPNQVWGITRYDDVLAIEKDAKTFSSQRAPRPHGDPLPMMISMDNPEHQRRRSLVNRGFTPKKVQGHAETIRTICTNLINKVQAKGECDFVWDIAAPLPLLLIADMLGFEPDAYDDLLRWSDDMIRGTTGTPTPEVQLAAMNAGIQFREYQLQVIADRRSRPPQDDLISTLVNAEINGNRLDDESIVSETLLILIGGDETSRHVITCGMLALLEFPDQRDI
;
A
#
# COMPACT_ATOMS: atom_id res chain seq x y z
N MET A 1 -19.21 -30.69 -14.86
CA MET A 1 -17.79 -31.11 -14.94
C MET A 1 -17.20 -30.82 -13.57
N ALA A 2 -16.32 -31.67 -13.06
CA ALA A 2 -15.59 -31.34 -11.84
C ALA A 2 -14.71 -30.12 -12.12
N HIS A 3 -14.61 -29.20 -11.17
CA HIS A 3 -13.64 -28.10 -11.23
C HIS A 3 -12.27 -28.70 -10.92
N ASP A 4 -11.29 -28.51 -11.81
CA ASP A 4 -9.93 -29.02 -11.58
C ASP A 4 -9.27 -28.26 -10.42
N THR A 5 -8.68 -28.98 -9.46
CA THR A 5 -8.03 -28.39 -8.28
C THR A 5 -6.63 -28.99 -8.07
N ARG A 6 -5.78 -28.30 -7.30
CA ARG A 6 -4.44 -28.76 -6.91
C ARG A 6 -4.27 -28.59 -5.39
N GLU A 7 -3.75 -29.60 -4.72
CA GLU A 7 -3.58 -29.59 -3.25
C GLU A 7 -2.46 -28.65 -2.78
N ASP A 8 -1.54 -28.27 -3.67
CA ASP A 8 -0.42 -27.37 -3.41
C ASP A 8 -0.72 -25.90 -3.79
N ILE A 9 -2.00 -25.54 -3.91
CA ILE A 9 -2.46 -24.17 -4.12
C ILE A 9 -3.28 -23.73 -2.92
N ASP A 10 -2.78 -22.72 -2.22
CA ASP A 10 -3.46 -22.03 -1.12
C ASP A 10 -3.29 -20.53 -1.33
N LEU A 11 -4.38 -19.83 -1.67
CA LEU A 11 -4.34 -18.42 -2.04
C LEU A 11 -4.18 -17.49 -0.83
N LEU A 12 -4.36 -17.99 0.40
CA LEU A 12 -4.19 -17.22 1.64
C LEU A 12 -2.99 -17.63 2.49
N ASP A 13 -2.23 -18.65 2.07
CA ASP A 13 -0.95 -19.01 2.68
C ASP A 13 0.18 -18.09 2.21
N GLY A 14 0.73 -17.31 3.15
CA GLY A 14 1.87 -16.44 2.88
C GLY A 14 3.15 -17.20 2.50
N GLU A 15 3.36 -18.40 3.05
CA GLU A 15 4.54 -19.23 2.74
C GLU A 15 4.49 -19.72 1.29
N TRP A 16 3.29 -19.98 0.76
CA TRP A 16 3.10 -20.34 -0.64
C TRP A 16 3.62 -19.26 -1.59
N TYR A 17 3.34 -17.97 -1.31
CA TYR A 17 3.87 -16.86 -2.11
C TYR A 17 5.39 -16.70 -1.98
N ALA A 18 5.96 -16.97 -0.80
CA ALA A 18 7.41 -16.90 -0.56
C ALA A 18 8.20 -17.93 -1.39
N GLN A 19 7.55 -19.03 -1.80
CA GLN A 19 8.14 -20.08 -2.64
C GLN A 19 8.09 -19.76 -4.15
N GLN A 20 7.61 -18.58 -4.54
CA GLN A 20 7.49 -18.17 -5.95
C GLN A 20 6.73 -19.20 -6.81
N PRO A 21 5.39 -19.33 -6.62
CA PRO A 21 4.61 -20.44 -7.15
C PRO A 21 4.26 -20.29 -8.65
N TYR A 22 5.26 -20.02 -9.49
CA TYR A 22 5.12 -19.77 -10.92
C TYR A 22 4.50 -20.95 -11.67
N GLU A 23 4.84 -22.18 -11.28
CA GLU A 23 4.27 -23.41 -11.87
C GLU A 23 2.77 -23.51 -11.59
N GLN A 24 2.34 -23.22 -10.36
CA GLN A 24 0.93 -23.22 -9.97
C GLN A 24 0.17 -22.11 -10.70
N TRP A 25 0.76 -20.93 -10.85
CA TRP A 25 0.17 -19.85 -11.66
C TRP A 25 0.01 -20.25 -13.13
N GLU A 26 0.98 -20.95 -13.73
CA GLU A 26 0.89 -21.46 -15.09
C GLU A 26 -0.21 -22.52 -15.22
N TRP A 27 -0.21 -23.50 -14.30
CA TRP A 27 -1.23 -24.54 -14.28
C TRP A 27 -2.64 -23.97 -14.13
N MET A 28 -2.86 -22.98 -13.25
CA MET A 28 -4.17 -22.33 -13.11
C MET A 28 -4.60 -21.65 -14.41
N ARG A 29 -3.71 -20.89 -15.08
CA ARG A 29 -4.05 -20.24 -16.35
C ARG A 29 -4.47 -21.23 -17.44
N GLU A 30 -3.87 -22.41 -17.46
CA GLU A 30 -4.13 -23.46 -18.45
C GLU A 30 -5.39 -24.28 -18.13
N ASN A 31 -5.54 -24.71 -16.88
CA ASN A 31 -6.49 -25.76 -16.49
C ASN A 31 -7.69 -25.21 -15.70
N ALA A 32 -7.47 -24.21 -14.83
CA ALA A 32 -8.48 -23.66 -13.93
C ALA A 32 -8.34 -22.13 -13.77
N PRO A 33 -8.61 -21.34 -14.83
CA PRO A 33 -8.32 -19.90 -14.84
C PRO A 33 -9.20 -19.09 -13.89
N VAL A 34 -10.35 -19.64 -13.53
CA VAL A 34 -11.21 -19.24 -12.42
C VAL A 34 -11.12 -20.37 -11.41
N TYR A 35 -10.21 -20.24 -10.44
CA TYR A 35 -9.84 -21.26 -9.48
C TYR A 35 -10.61 -21.10 -8.17
N TRP A 36 -11.26 -22.16 -7.69
CA TRP A 36 -11.87 -22.20 -6.37
C TRP A 36 -10.91 -22.80 -5.34
N ASP A 37 -10.42 -21.96 -4.44
CA ASP A 37 -9.68 -22.35 -3.25
C ASP A 37 -10.68 -22.72 -2.15
N GLU A 38 -11.01 -24.02 -2.07
CA GLU A 38 -12.01 -24.55 -1.14
C GLU A 38 -11.62 -24.33 0.34
N PRO A 39 -10.37 -24.61 0.81
CA PRO A 39 -9.99 -24.32 2.19
C PRO A 39 -10.28 -22.88 2.65
N ASN A 40 -9.99 -21.91 1.79
CA ASN A 40 -10.15 -20.49 2.09
C ASN A 40 -11.48 -19.89 1.62
N GLN A 41 -12.27 -20.61 0.83
CA GLN A 41 -13.52 -20.13 0.25
C GLN A 41 -13.34 -18.86 -0.60
N VAL A 42 -12.28 -18.81 -1.42
CA VAL A 42 -11.97 -17.67 -2.30
C VAL A 42 -11.80 -18.09 -3.75
N TRP A 43 -12.14 -17.19 -4.67
CA TRP A 43 -11.91 -17.36 -6.10
C TRP A 43 -10.59 -16.69 -6.51
N GLY A 44 -9.70 -17.44 -7.13
CA GLY A 44 -8.49 -16.94 -7.79
C GLY A 44 -8.71 -16.76 -9.29
N ILE A 45 -8.44 -15.57 -9.82
CA ILE A 45 -8.57 -15.25 -11.24
C ILE A 45 -7.18 -15.01 -11.83
N THR A 46 -6.76 -15.84 -12.78
CA THR A 46 -5.35 -15.89 -13.19
C THR A 46 -5.05 -15.48 -14.62
N ARG A 47 -6.08 -15.33 -15.47
CA ARG A 47 -5.92 -14.83 -16.84
C ARG A 47 -6.05 -13.32 -16.87
N TYR A 48 -5.15 -12.68 -17.62
CA TYR A 48 -5.12 -11.22 -17.79
C TYR A 48 -6.46 -10.65 -18.26
N ASP A 49 -7.06 -11.25 -19.29
CA ASP A 49 -8.32 -10.75 -19.87
C ASP A 49 -9.49 -10.84 -18.87
N ASP A 50 -9.52 -11.88 -18.03
CA ASP A 50 -10.56 -12.07 -17.01
C ASP A 50 -10.41 -11.04 -15.88
N VAL A 51 -9.18 -10.82 -15.39
CA VAL A 51 -8.88 -9.76 -14.41
C VAL A 51 -9.25 -8.38 -14.97
N LEU A 52 -8.87 -8.09 -16.21
CA LEU A 52 -9.18 -6.81 -16.86
C LEU A 52 -10.69 -6.62 -17.06
N ALA A 53 -11.44 -7.68 -17.35
CA ALA A 53 -12.89 -7.63 -17.47
C ALA A 53 -13.55 -7.32 -16.12
N ILE A 54 -13.08 -7.96 -15.03
CA ILE A 54 -13.54 -7.71 -13.66
C ILE A 54 -13.29 -6.25 -13.25
N GLU A 55 -12.06 -5.76 -13.43
CA GLU A 55 -11.65 -4.38 -13.09
C GLU A 55 -12.49 -3.31 -13.83
N LYS A 56 -13.00 -3.64 -15.03
CA LYS A 56 -13.86 -2.74 -15.81
C LYS A 56 -15.34 -2.78 -15.43
N ASP A 57 -15.78 -3.81 -14.71
CA ASP A 57 -17.18 -4.01 -14.31
C ASP A 57 -17.37 -3.94 -12.79
N ALA A 58 -17.02 -2.77 -12.22
CA ALA A 58 -17.22 -2.47 -10.80
C ALA A 58 -18.70 -2.51 -10.35
N LYS A 59 -19.67 -2.58 -11.29
CA LYS A 59 -21.09 -2.74 -10.95
C LYS A 59 -21.40 -4.18 -10.57
N THR A 60 -20.79 -5.15 -11.25
CA THR A 60 -20.93 -6.58 -10.93
C THR A 60 -19.94 -6.99 -9.85
N PHE A 61 -18.70 -6.51 -9.93
CA PHE A 61 -17.61 -6.82 -9.01
C PHE A 61 -17.36 -5.65 -8.06
N SER A 62 -18.12 -5.62 -6.97
CA SER A 62 -18.05 -4.57 -5.94
C SER A 62 -16.76 -4.65 -5.12
N SER A 63 -16.21 -3.48 -4.79
CA SER A 63 -15.07 -3.35 -3.87
C SER A 63 -15.48 -3.19 -2.41
N GLN A 64 -16.78 -3.21 -2.07
CA GLN A 64 -17.23 -2.99 -0.69
C GLN A 64 -16.75 -4.02 0.34
N ARG A 65 -16.18 -5.15 -0.12
CA ARG A 65 -15.56 -6.16 0.73
C ARG A 65 -14.05 -6.32 0.46
N ALA A 66 -13.48 -5.40 -0.32
CA ALA A 66 -12.06 -5.37 -0.66
C ALA A 66 -11.26 -4.64 0.44
N PRO A 67 -9.91 -4.71 0.45
CA PRO A 67 -9.06 -5.49 -0.45
C PRO A 67 -8.78 -6.92 0.04
N ARG A 68 -9.26 -7.31 1.21
CA ARG A 68 -9.00 -8.63 1.80
C ARG A 68 -10.22 -9.53 1.64
N PRO A 69 -10.04 -10.83 1.34
CA PRO A 69 -11.17 -11.75 1.16
C PRO A 69 -11.93 -12.04 2.46
N HIS A 70 -11.28 -11.85 3.61
CA HIS A 70 -11.85 -12.00 4.94
C HIS A 70 -11.53 -10.78 5.81
N GLY A 71 -12.36 -10.57 6.82
CA GLY A 71 -12.29 -9.42 7.71
C GLY A 71 -13.22 -8.27 7.27
N ASP A 72 -13.46 -7.35 8.20
CA ASP A 72 -14.26 -6.18 7.90
C ASP A 72 -13.39 -5.10 7.22
N PRO A 73 -13.86 -4.52 6.11
CA PRO A 73 -13.12 -3.47 5.42
C PRO A 73 -13.09 -2.19 6.26
N LEU A 74 -11.96 -1.50 6.22
CA LEU A 74 -11.84 -0.16 6.79
C LEU A 74 -12.53 0.87 5.86
N PRO A 75 -13.03 2.00 6.39
CA PRO A 75 -13.79 3.00 5.63
C PRO A 75 -12.88 3.88 4.74
N MET A 76 -12.15 3.25 3.82
CA MET A 76 -11.20 3.88 2.89
C MET A 76 -11.68 3.74 1.44
N MET A 77 -11.23 4.61 0.53
CA MET A 77 -11.74 4.61 -0.85
C MET A 77 -11.55 3.28 -1.60
N ILE A 78 -10.54 2.47 -1.25
CA ILE A 78 -10.27 1.17 -1.84
C ILE A 78 -11.42 0.17 -1.62
N SER A 79 -12.22 0.38 -0.57
CA SER A 79 -13.34 -0.47 -0.16
C SER A 79 -14.69 0.18 -0.48
N MET A 80 -14.76 1.05 -1.48
CA MET A 80 -15.97 1.79 -1.85
C MET A 80 -16.33 1.57 -3.32
N ASP A 81 -17.62 1.62 -3.63
CA ASP A 81 -18.12 1.70 -5.02
C ASP A 81 -18.56 3.12 -5.38
N ASN A 82 -18.77 3.36 -6.66
CA ASN A 82 -19.36 4.61 -7.14
C ASN A 82 -20.83 4.75 -6.67
N PRO A 83 -21.30 5.97 -6.38
CA PRO A 83 -20.63 7.27 -6.60
C PRO A 83 -19.70 7.72 -5.46
N GLU A 84 -19.71 7.05 -4.30
CA GLU A 84 -18.94 7.49 -3.13
C GLU A 84 -17.43 7.37 -3.37
N HIS A 85 -16.97 6.27 -3.97
CA HIS A 85 -15.57 6.12 -4.38
C HIS A 85 -15.12 7.26 -5.30
N GLN A 86 -15.90 7.58 -6.34
CA GLN A 86 -15.57 8.69 -7.26
C GLN A 86 -15.48 10.04 -6.53
N ARG A 87 -16.42 10.32 -5.62
CA ARG A 87 -16.41 11.53 -4.80
C ARG A 87 -15.16 11.58 -3.92
N ARG A 88 -14.90 10.52 -3.16
CA ARG A 88 -13.73 10.35 -2.28
C ARG A 88 -12.42 10.56 -3.04
N ARG A 89 -12.25 9.79 -4.11
CA ARG A 89 -11.05 9.80 -4.97
C ARG A 89 -10.83 11.15 -5.63
N SER A 90 -11.89 11.86 -6.03
CA SER A 90 -11.74 13.19 -6.64
C SER A 90 -11.11 14.21 -5.68
N LEU A 91 -11.42 14.12 -4.38
CA LEU A 91 -10.83 14.98 -3.35
C LEU A 91 -9.37 14.61 -3.08
N VAL A 92 -9.08 13.30 -2.91
CA VAL A 92 -7.72 12.81 -2.64
C VAL A 92 -6.78 13.04 -3.83
N ASN A 93 -7.26 12.86 -5.06
CA ASN A 93 -6.46 13.07 -6.28
C ASN A 93 -5.85 14.48 -6.41
N ARG A 94 -6.36 15.48 -5.68
CA ARG A 94 -5.76 16.83 -5.66
C ARG A 94 -4.33 16.82 -5.11
N GLY A 95 -4.03 15.87 -4.22
CA GLY A 95 -2.68 15.65 -3.68
C GLY A 95 -1.74 14.93 -4.65
N PHE A 96 -2.29 14.18 -5.61
CA PHE A 96 -1.54 13.25 -6.47
C PHE A 96 -1.56 13.67 -7.95
N THR A 97 -1.74 14.95 -8.24
CA THR A 97 -1.64 15.46 -9.62
C THR A 97 -0.22 15.27 -10.16
N PRO A 98 -0.01 15.10 -11.49
CA PRO A 98 1.32 14.96 -12.07
C PRO A 98 2.29 16.07 -11.64
N LYS A 99 1.81 17.31 -11.50
CA LYS A 99 2.61 18.45 -11.04
C LYS A 99 3.06 18.28 -9.58
N LYS A 100 2.17 17.81 -8.68
CA LYS A 100 2.52 17.56 -7.27
C LYS A 100 3.53 16.42 -7.16
N VAL A 101 3.29 15.32 -7.87
CA VAL A 101 4.23 14.17 -7.91
C VAL A 101 5.62 14.61 -8.40
N GLN A 102 5.70 15.37 -9.50
CA GLN A 102 6.96 15.91 -10.00
C GLN A 102 7.65 16.86 -9.01
N GLY A 103 6.88 17.57 -8.18
CA GLY A 103 7.40 18.43 -7.13
C GLY A 103 8.24 17.71 -6.08
N HIS A 104 8.03 16.40 -5.87
CA HIS A 104 8.79 15.60 -4.91
C HIS A 104 10.14 15.10 -5.45
N ALA A 105 10.49 15.36 -6.72
CA ALA A 105 11.70 14.80 -7.33
C ALA A 105 12.99 15.15 -6.57
N GLU A 106 13.11 16.37 -6.05
CA GLU A 106 14.29 16.79 -5.29
C GLU A 106 14.32 16.18 -3.88
N THR A 107 13.16 16.07 -3.23
CA THR A 107 13.02 15.36 -1.94
C THR A 107 13.44 13.90 -2.10
N ILE A 108 12.94 13.20 -3.11
CA ILE A 108 13.29 11.81 -3.40
C ILE A 108 14.80 11.68 -3.66
N ARG A 109 15.38 12.59 -4.47
CA ARG A 109 16.83 12.60 -4.74
C ARG A 109 17.65 12.78 -3.47
N THR A 110 17.20 13.66 -2.57
CA THR A 110 17.84 13.90 -1.27
C THR A 110 17.77 12.65 -0.39
N ILE A 111 16.60 12.01 -0.28
CA ILE A 111 16.44 10.78 0.48
C ILE A 111 17.34 9.68 -0.08
N CYS A 112 17.30 9.41 -1.39
CA CYS A 112 18.15 8.42 -2.04
C CYS A 112 19.63 8.68 -1.79
N THR A 113 20.09 9.92 -1.95
CA THR A 113 21.49 10.31 -1.72
C THR A 113 21.91 10.04 -0.28
N ASN A 114 21.06 10.38 0.69
CA ASN A 114 21.33 10.15 2.11
C ASN A 114 21.39 8.65 2.44
N LEU A 115 20.48 7.84 1.89
CA LEU A 115 20.47 6.39 2.10
C LEU A 115 21.73 5.74 1.53
N ILE A 116 22.10 6.08 0.29
CA ILE A 116 23.33 5.57 -0.36
C ILE A 116 24.57 6.00 0.42
N ASN A 117 24.64 7.27 0.85
CA ASN A 117 25.78 7.79 1.61
C ASN A 117 26.04 7.04 2.92
N LYS A 118 24.99 6.51 3.57
CA LYS A 118 25.12 5.73 4.82
C LYS A 118 25.80 4.38 4.62
N VAL A 119 25.73 3.80 3.42
CA VAL A 119 26.24 2.46 3.15
C VAL A 119 27.45 2.43 2.21
N GLN A 120 27.66 3.43 1.37
CA GLN A 120 28.71 3.41 0.34
C GLN A 120 30.12 3.13 0.89
N ALA A 121 30.44 3.62 2.10
CA ALA A 121 31.75 3.46 2.71
C ALA A 121 31.99 2.03 3.24
N LYS A 122 30.93 1.25 3.46
CA LYS A 122 31.00 -0.13 3.95
C LYS A 122 31.37 -1.11 2.84
N GLY A 123 31.08 -0.78 1.58
CA GLY A 123 31.27 -1.67 0.43
C GLY A 123 30.24 -2.80 0.30
N GLU A 124 29.34 -2.94 1.28
CA GLU A 124 28.25 -3.90 1.33
C GLU A 124 27.06 -3.31 2.11
N CYS A 125 25.86 -3.82 1.86
CA CYS A 125 24.64 -3.43 2.58
C CYS A 125 23.57 -4.51 2.44
N ASP A 126 22.59 -4.49 3.34
CA ASP A 126 21.31 -5.15 3.10
C ASP A 126 20.45 -4.19 2.27
N PHE A 127 20.28 -4.48 0.98
CA PHE A 127 19.57 -3.57 0.08
C PHE A 127 18.11 -3.34 0.49
N VAL A 128 17.47 -4.31 1.14
CA VAL A 128 16.08 -4.17 1.61
C VAL A 128 16.04 -3.17 2.76
N TRP A 129 16.81 -3.43 3.81
CA TRP A 129 16.71 -2.64 5.05
C TRP A 129 17.46 -1.31 4.99
N ASP A 130 18.58 -1.26 4.28
CA ASP A 130 19.41 -0.05 4.22
C ASP A 130 18.94 0.94 3.14
N ILE A 131 18.25 0.47 2.08
CA ILE A 131 17.87 1.31 0.92
C ILE A 131 16.37 1.26 0.62
N ALA A 132 15.80 0.08 0.32
CA ALA A 132 14.47 -0.03 -0.25
C ALA A 132 13.34 0.25 0.76
N ALA A 133 13.48 -0.18 2.01
CA ALA A 133 12.47 0.01 3.05
C ALA A 133 12.37 1.46 3.56
N PRO A 134 13.48 2.17 3.83
CA PRO A 134 13.39 3.55 4.32
C PRO A 134 12.85 4.54 3.28
N LEU A 135 13.12 4.35 1.99
CA LEU A 135 12.81 5.32 0.94
C LEU A 135 11.31 5.68 0.84
N PRO A 136 10.38 4.73 0.62
CA PRO A 136 8.96 5.06 0.48
C PRO A 136 8.36 5.60 1.78
N LEU A 137 8.77 5.06 2.93
CA LEU A 137 8.27 5.54 4.21
C LEU A 137 8.70 7.00 4.48
N LEU A 138 9.97 7.35 4.29
CA LEU A 138 10.43 8.73 4.49
C LEU A 138 9.68 9.72 3.60
N LEU A 139 9.39 9.32 2.35
CA LEU A 139 8.59 10.13 1.44
C LEU A 139 7.15 10.29 1.91
N ILE A 140 6.50 9.19 2.33
CA ILE A 140 5.11 9.23 2.82
C ILE A 140 5.03 10.05 4.12
N ALA A 141 5.97 9.89 5.04
CA ALA A 141 6.03 10.63 6.28
C ALA A 141 6.07 12.14 6.04
N ASP A 142 6.97 12.58 5.13
CA ASP A 142 7.04 13.98 4.68
C ASP A 142 5.72 14.46 4.08
N MET A 143 5.12 13.68 3.18
CA MET A 143 3.82 14.01 2.57
C MET A 143 2.70 14.15 3.62
N LEU A 144 2.66 13.26 4.59
CA LEU A 144 1.65 13.21 5.66
C LEU A 144 1.88 14.25 6.77
N GLY A 145 2.93 15.06 6.66
CA GLY A 145 3.24 16.12 7.62
C GLY A 145 3.79 15.60 8.95
N PHE A 146 4.40 14.41 8.94
CA PHE A 146 5.13 13.89 10.10
C PHE A 146 6.46 14.61 10.24
N GLU A 147 6.78 14.98 11.48
CA GLU A 147 8.08 15.52 11.83
C GLU A 147 9.12 14.38 11.92
N PRO A 148 10.42 14.65 11.67
CA PRO A 148 11.45 13.60 11.65
C PRO A 148 11.59 12.78 12.93
N ASP A 149 11.21 13.33 14.08
CA ASP A 149 11.23 12.62 15.38
C ASP A 149 10.11 11.58 15.51
N ALA A 150 9.07 11.65 14.69
CA ALA A 150 7.96 10.69 14.65
C ALA A 150 8.17 9.56 13.62
N TYR A 151 9.27 9.54 12.87
CA TYR A 151 9.50 8.57 11.80
C TYR A 151 9.68 7.13 12.32
N ASP A 152 10.39 6.95 13.43
CA ASP A 152 10.57 5.62 14.06
C ASP A 152 9.24 5.07 14.59
N ASP A 153 8.40 5.94 15.14
CA ASP A 153 7.05 5.59 15.56
C ASP A 153 6.16 5.21 14.36
N LEU A 154 6.19 6.00 13.27
CA LEU A 154 5.45 5.70 12.05
C LEU A 154 5.86 4.36 11.42
N LEU A 155 7.16 4.05 11.42
CA LEU A 155 7.69 2.74 10.98
C LEU A 155 7.08 1.60 11.78
N ARG A 156 7.16 1.71 13.11
CA ARG A 156 6.61 0.72 14.02
C ARG A 156 5.10 0.57 13.84
N TRP A 157 4.38 1.68 13.71
CA TRP A 157 2.93 1.65 13.48
C TRP A 157 2.58 0.95 12.17
N SER A 158 3.30 1.27 11.09
CA SER A 158 3.12 0.63 9.78
C SER A 158 3.30 -0.89 9.88
N ASP A 159 4.42 -1.36 10.44
CA ASP A 159 4.72 -2.79 10.61
C ASP A 159 3.70 -3.51 11.50
N ASP A 160 3.36 -2.94 12.66
CA ASP A 160 2.37 -3.52 13.58
C ASP A 160 0.98 -3.64 12.91
N MET A 161 0.53 -2.60 12.20
CA MET A 161 -0.74 -2.61 11.48
C MET A 161 -0.76 -3.65 10.35
N ILE A 162 0.32 -3.75 9.57
CA ILE A 162 0.40 -4.72 8.48
C ILE A 162 0.36 -6.15 9.02
N ARG A 163 1.14 -6.46 10.07
CA ARG A 163 1.11 -7.79 10.73
C ARG A 163 -0.27 -8.16 11.28
N GLY A 164 -1.03 -7.17 11.75
CA GLY A 164 -2.42 -7.35 12.16
C GLY A 164 -3.37 -7.77 11.02
N THR A 165 -2.97 -7.62 9.75
CA THR A 165 -3.77 -7.96 8.56
C THR A 165 -3.29 -9.20 7.81
N THR A 166 -2.20 -9.84 8.26
CA THR A 166 -1.60 -11.01 7.61
C THR A 166 -1.98 -12.31 8.31
N GLY A 167 -2.46 -13.28 7.55
CA GLY A 167 -2.77 -14.63 8.05
C GLY A 167 -3.77 -14.63 9.21
N THR A 168 -3.49 -15.44 10.23
CA THR A 168 -4.26 -15.49 11.50
C THR A 168 -3.40 -14.92 12.62
N PRO A 169 -3.44 -13.60 12.88
CA PRO A 169 -2.58 -12.96 13.86
C PRO A 169 -2.92 -13.43 15.28
N THR A 170 -1.90 -13.60 16.13
CA THR A 170 -2.11 -13.92 17.55
C THR A 170 -2.84 -12.77 18.27
N PRO A 171 -3.47 -13.00 19.42
CA PRO A 171 -4.10 -11.94 20.20
C PRO A 171 -3.14 -10.78 20.54
N GLU A 172 -1.85 -11.06 20.76
CA GLU A 172 -0.83 -10.05 21.02
C GLU A 172 -0.55 -9.18 19.78
N VAL A 173 -0.45 -9.80 18.60
CA VAL A 173 -0.27 -9.08 17.32
C VAL A 173 -1.49 -8.21 17.03
N GLN A 174 -2.70 -8.73 17.25
CA GLN A 174 -3.93 -7.95 17.09
C GLN A 174 -3.96 -6.74 18.03
N LEU A 175 -3.57 -6.92 19.30
CA LEU A 175 -3.50 -5.81 20.25
C LEU A 175 -2.45 -4.76 19.86
N ALA A 176 -1.28 -5.19 19.38
CA ALA A 176 -0.24 -4.28 18.88
C ALA A 176 -0.75 -3.47 17.68
N ALA A 177 -1.37 -4.13 16.70
CA ALA A 177 -1.98 -3.49 15.54
C ALA A 177 -3.06 -2.46 15.93
N MET A 178 -3.94 -2.82 16.88
CA MET A 178 -4.95 -1.89 17.40
C MET A 178 -4.33 -0.67 18.07
N ASN A 179 -3.31 -0.86 18.92
CA ASN A 179 -2.61 0.24 19.58
C ASN A 179 -1.88 1.14 18.57
N ALA A 180 -1.22 0.56 17.57
CA ALA A 180 -0.59 1.28 16.47
C ALA A 180 -1.60 2.13 15.69
N GLY A 181 -2.77 1.57 15.36
CA GLY A 181 -3.84 2.32 14.69
C GLY A 181 -4.37 3.49 15.52
N ILE A 182 -4.52 3.31 16.84
CA ILE A 182 -4.92 4.40 17.76
C ILE A 182 -3.85 5.50 17.78
N GLN A 183 -2.57 5.14 17.95
CA GLN A 183 -1.46 6.08 18.00
C GLN A 183 -1.30 6.86 16.69
N PHE A 184 -1.37 6.17 15.55
CA PHE A 184 -1.38 6.80 14.23
C PHE A 184 -2.54 7.79 14.10
N ARG A 185 -3.76 7.38 14.46
CA ARG A 185 -4.94 8.25 14.40
C ARG A 185 -4.78 9.48 15.28
N GLU A 186 -4.33 9.33 16.51
CA GLU A 186 -4.11 10.45 17.44
C GLU A 186 -3.10 11.46 16.88
N TYR A 187 -1.97 10.98 16.37
CA TYR A 187 -0.96 11.83 15.74
C TYR A 187 -1.54 12.54 14.51
N GLN A 188 -2.19 11.79 13.62
CA GLN A 188 -2.74 12.35 12.38
C GLN A 188 -3.80 13.41 12.63
N LEU A 189 -4.64 13.25 13.65
CA LEU A 189 -5.62 14.27 14.06
C LEU A 189 -4.94 15.56 14.55
N GLN A 190 -3.80 15.46 15.24
CA GLN A 190 -3.02 16.64 15.63
C GLN A 190 -2.48 17.37 14.40
N VAL A 191 -1.95 16.64 13.41
CA VAL A 191 -1.48 17.23 12.14
C VAL A 191 -2.64 17.89 11.38
N ILE A 192 -3.82 17.26 11.32
CA ILE A 192 -5.00 17.81 10.66
C ILE A 192 -5.44 19.11 11.36
N ALA A 193 -5.58 19.08 12.69
CA ALA A 193 -5.96 20.26 13.48
C ALA A 193 -4.97 21.42 13.26
N ASP A 194 -3.69 21.09 13.23
CA ASP A 194 -2.63 22.04 12.95
C ASP A 194 -2.79 22.70 11.57
N ARG A 195 -2.93 21.90 10.49
CA ARG A 195 -3.08 22.41 9.12
C ARG A 195 -4.38 23.20 8.91
N ARG A 196 -5.43 22.93 9.69
CA ARG A 196 -6.65 23.75 9.69
C ARG A 196 -6.47 25.10 10.41
N SER A 197 -5.55 25.19 11.36
CA SER A 197 -5.33 26.39 12.19
C SER A 197 -4.37 27.43 11.57
N ARG A 198 -3.62 27.05 10.54
CA ARG A 198 -2.60 27.89 9.90
C ARG A 198 -2.89 28.11 8.40
N PRO A 199 -2.22 29.09 7.75
CA PRO A 199 -2.25 29.21 6.29
C PRO A 199 -1.80 27.90 5.62
N PRO A 200 -2.38 27.53 4.44
CA PRO A 200 -2.05 26.29 3.76
C PRO A 200 -0.55 26.15 3.47
N GLN A 201 -0.01 24.96 3.76
CA GLN A 201 1.37 24.59 3.44
C GLN A 201 1.41 23.73 2.17
N ASP A 202 2.61 23.38 1.71
CA ASP A 202 2.81 22.57 0.51
C ASP A 202 2.93 21.07 0.81
N ASP A 203 2.06 20.55 1.68
CA ASP A 203 1.98 19.12 2.03
C ASP A 203 0.62 18.51 1.64
N LEU A 204 0.53 17.18 1.73
CA LEU A 204 -0.68 16.45 1.36
C LEU A 204 -1.84 16.78 2.30
N ILE A 205 -1.59 16.87 3.61
CA ILE A 205 -2.65 17.14 4.59
C ILE A 205 -3.28 18.52 4.36
N SER A 206 -2.46 19.54 4.12
CA SER A 206 -2.88 20.88 3.73
C SER A 206 -3.72 20.86 2.46
N THR A 207 -3.38 19.99 1.50
CA THR A 207 -4.18 19.80 0.29
C THR A 207 -5.54 19.16 0.60
N LEU A 208 -5.57 18.11 1.44
CA LEU A 208 -6.78 17.37 1.78
C LEU A 208 -7.76 18.17 2.64
N VAL A 209 -7.29 18.88 3.68
CA VAL A 209 -8.16 19.68 4.57
C VAL A 209 -8.82 20.85 3.83
N ASN A 210 -8.18 21.35 2.77
CA ASN A 210 -8.66 22.45 1.94
C ASN A 210 -9.38 22.00 0.65
N ALA A 211 -9.39 20.69 0.35
CA ALA A 211 -10.03 20.17 -0.85
C ALA A 211 -11.56 20.36 -0.79
N GLU A 212 -12.11 21.02 -1.81
CA GLU A 212 -13.55 21.11 -2.03
C GLU A 212 -13.88 20.85 -3.51
N ILE A 213 -14.89 20.00 -3.76
CA ILE A 213 -15.43 19.73 -5.10
C ILE A 213 -16.96 19.67 -5.01
N ASN A 214 -17.65 20.56 -5.73
CA ASN A 214 -19.12 20.64 -5.74
C ASN A 214 -19.73 20.70 -4.33
N GLY A 215 -19.12 21.46 -3.41
CA GLY A 215 -19.53 21.57 -2.01
C GLY A 215 -19.11 20.39 -1.12
N ASN A 216 -18.49 19.35 -1.66
CA ASN A 216 -18.03 18.19 -0.90
C ASN A 216 -16.62 18.40 -0.36
N ARG A 217 -16.42 18.05 0.90
CA ARG A 217 -15.14 18.09 1.64
C ARG A 217 -14.93 16.77 2.37
N LEU A 218 -13.69 16.48 2.74
CA LEU A 218 -13.37 15.40 3.68
C LEU A 218 -13.50 15.92 5.11
N ASP A 219 -14.19 15.16 5.97
CA ASP A 219 -14.10 15.33 7.42
C ASP A 219 -12.77 14.77 7.95
N ASP A 220 -12.49 14.99 9.23
CA ASP A 220 -11.18 14.64 9.79
C ASP A 220 -10.95 13.12 9.85
N GLU A 221 -11.98 12.32 10.19
CA GLU A 221 -11.89 10.84 10.18
C GLU A 221 -11.66 10.28 8.78
N SER A 222 -12.31 10.90 7.80
CA SER A 222 -12.10 10.61 6.39
C SER A 222 -10.66 10.88 5.97
N ILE A 223 -10.06 11.98 6.41
CA ILE A 223 -8.66 12.27 6.11
C ILE A 223 -7.76 11.24 6.78
N VAL A 224 -7.99 10.90 8.05
CA VAL A 224 -7.23 9.85 8.76
C VAL A 224 -7.31 8.50 8.02
N SER A 225 -8.49 8.12 7.55
CA SER A 225 -8.69 6.85 6.84
C SER A 225 -7.92 6.83 5.52
N GLU A 226 -7.95 7.92 4.76
CA GLU A 226 -7.21 7.99 3.49
C GLU A 226 -5.69 8.14 3.68
N THR A 227 -5.22 8.80 4.74
CA THR A 227 -3.77 8.84 5.04
C THR A 227 -3.26 7.48 5.46
N LEU A 228 -4.06 6.69 6.18
CA LEU A 228 -3.75 5.29 6.48
C LEU A 228 -3.69 4.45 5.20
N LEU A 229 -4.65 4.61 4.28
CA LEU A 229 -4.62 3.92 2.98
C LEU A 229 -3.34 4.24 2.20
N ILE A 230 -2.91 5.51 2.19
CA ILE A 230 -1.70 5.95 1.50
C ILE A 230 -0.45 5.36 2.15
N LEU A 231 -0.40 5.29 3.48
CA LEU A 231 0.70 4.66 4.21
C LEU A 231 0.82 3.18 3.84
N ILE A 232 -0.26 2.42 4.01
CA ILE A 232 -0.26 0.97 3.75
C ILE A 232 0.01 0.68 2.26
N GLY A 233 -0.68 1.40 1.37
CA GLY A 233 -0.61 1.15 -0.06
C GLY A 233 0.70 1.61 -0.71
N GLY A 234 1.40 2.58 -0.13
CA GLY A 234 2.60 3.21 -0.70
C GLY A 234 3.93 2.70 -0.15
N ASP A 235 3.96 2.09 1.03
CA ASP A 235 5.18 1.64 1.71
C ASP A 235 5.72 0.33 1.12
N GLU A 236 5.08 -0.81 1.43
CA GLU A 236 5.59 -2.14 1.07
C GLU A 236 5.62 -2.41 -0.43
N THR A 237 4.62 -1.93 -1.17
CA THR A 237 4.54 -2.14 -2.62
C THR A 237 5.73 -1.53 -3.34
N SER A 238 6.07 -0.27 -3.00
CA SER A 238 7.21 0.46 -3.54
C SER A 238 8.53 -0.20 -3.14
N ARG A 239 8.66 -0.59 -1.86
CA ARG A 239 9.83 -1.32 -1.35
C ARG A 239 10.11 -2.57 -2.18
N HIS A 240 9.10 -3.41 -2.41
CA HIS A 240 9.27 -4.64 -3.19
C HIS A 240 9.61 -4.37 -4.65
N VAL A 241 9.03 -3.34 -5.29
CA VAL A 241 9.40 -2.96 -6.66
C VAL A 241 10.88 -2.53 -6.72
N ILE A 242 11.35 -1.75 -5.76
CA ILE A 242 12.75 -1.32 -5.69
C ILE A 242 13.68 -2.52 -5.48
N THR A 243 13.36 -3.39 -4.51
CA THR A 243 14.15 -4.60 -4.19
C THR A 243 14.20 -5.57 -5.37
N CYS A 244 13.04 -5.99 -5.89
CA CYS A 244 12.95 -6.96 -6.96
C CYS A 244 13.48 -6.39 -8.28
N GLY A 245 13.31 -5.09 -8.52
CA GLY A 245 13.90 -4.40 -9.67
C GLY A 245 15.43 -4.44 -9.61
N MET A 246 16.03 -4.15 -8.45
CA MET A 246 17.48 -4.27 -8.28
C MET A 246 17.95 -5.72 -8.42
N LEU A 247 17.23 -6.68 -7.82
CA LEU A 247 17.55 -8.11 -7.96
C LEU A 247 17.57 -8.53 -9.44
N ALA A 248 16.56 -8.14 -10.21
CA ALA A 248 16.53 -8.42 -11.65
C ALA A 248 17.73 -7.80 -12.37
N LEU A 249 18.10 -6.55 -12.09
CA LEU A 249 19.29 -5.93 -12.69
C LEU A 249 20.60 -6.63 -12.30
N LEU A 250 20.67 -7.21 -11.10
CA LEU A 250 21.83 -8.00 -10.66
C LEU A 250 21.89 -9.37 -11.34
N GLU A 251 20.73 -10.00 -11.59
CA GLU A 251 20.60 -11.29 -12.28
C GLU A 251 20.80 -11.19 -13.80
N PHE A 252 20.52 -10.02 -14.39
CA PHE A 252 20.70 -9.71 -15.81
C PHE A 252 21.68 -8.54 -16.03
N PRO A 253 23.00 -8.74 -15.84
CA PRO A 253 24.00 -7.67 -15.91
C PRO A 253 24.07 -6.96 -17.27
N ASP A 254 23.73 -7.65 -18.35
CA ASP A 254 23.65 -7.09 -19.70
C ASP A 254 22.59 -6.00 -19.84
N GLN A 255 21.50 -6.06 -19.04
CA GLN A 255 20.49 -4.99 -18.97
C GLN A 255 20.89 -3.86 -18.01
N ARG A 256 21.60 -4.18 -16.92
CA ARG A 256 22.09 -3.18 -15.96
C ARG A 256 23.12 -2.22 -16.57
N ASP A 257 23.95 -2.72 -17.47
CA ASP A 257 25.07 -1.98 -18.03
C ASP A 257 24.69 -1.13 -19.27
N ILE A 258 23.39 -1.04 -19.62
CA ILE A 258 22.83 -0.17 -20.67
C ILE A 258 22.74 1.29 -20.19
#